data_AF-A0A2E9NHY8-F1
#
_entry.id   AF-A0A2E9NHY8-F1
#
_cell.length_a   1.000
_cell.length_b   1.000
_cell.length_c   1.000
_cell.angle_alpha   90.00
_cell.angle_beta   90.00
_cell.angle_gamma   90.00
#
_symmetry.space_group_name_H-M   'P 1'
#
loop_
_entity.id
_entity.type
_entity.pdbx_description
1 polymer ?
#
loop_
_entity_poly.entity_id
_entity_poly.type
_entity_poly.pdbx_seq_one_letter_code
_entity_poly.pdbx_strand_id
1 'polypeptide(L)'
;MMMSMVREINAGYLNTLERRATPEVRVTCDTCHAGRVNPMPLSELLVTEYENDDLDALTSTYRTARSRYFASNAYDFRVDTLIGVANRLVDMGELDDAAGAHELNVEFYDDARANGGLIQLRMVQALEADGADHSKSGRPNSLPAVSSSARTRSSSTVSIARSGCSDAISVLMS
;
A
#
# COMPACT_ATOMS: atom_id res chain seq x y z
N MET A 1 -29.66 3.58 -16.96
CA MET A 1 -29.22 4.98 -16.83
C MET A 1 -28.16 5.41 -17.85
N MET A 2 -27.10 4.64 -18.16
CA MET A 2 -26.07 5.12 -19.10
C MET A 2 -26.51 5.32 -20.56
N MET A 3 -27.42 4.49 -21.10
CA MET A 3 -27.90 4.65 -22.48
C MET A 3 -28.74 5.92 -22.72
N SER A 4 -29.24 6.57 -21.67
CA SER A 4 -29.88 7.89 -21.79
C SER A 4 -28.82 8.98 -21.90
N MET A 5 -27.85 8.96 -20.97
CA MET A 5 -26.74 9.91 -20.94
C MET A 5 -25.95 9.91 -22.26
N VAL A 6 -25.59 8.73 -22.78
CA VAL A 6 -24.87 8.61 -24.07
C VAL A 6 -25.68 9.18 -25.22
N ARG A 7 -27.00 8.99 -25.23
CA ARG A 7 -27.88 9.60 -26.24
C ARG A 7 -27.92 11.12 -26.12
N GLU A 8 -28.07 11.65 -24.91
CA GLU A 8 -28.10 13.09 -24.66
C GLU A 8 -26.76 13.78 -25.01
N ILE A 9 -25.63 13.14 -24.72
CA ILE A 9 -24.30 13.65 -25.12
C ILE A 9 -24.20 13.73 -26.64
N ASN A 10 -24.47 12.63 -27.34
CA ASN A 10 -24.32 12.59 -28.79
C ASN A 10 -25.35 13.46 -29.53
N ALA A 11 -26.60 13.53 -29.06
CA ALA A 11 -27.66 14.25 -29.74
C ALA A 11 -27.84 15.70 -29.29
N GLY A 12 -27.48 16.02 -28.05
CA GLY A 12 -27.66 17.34 -27.44
C GLY A 12 -26.34 18.10 -27.32
N TYR A 13 -25.46 17.61 -26.44
CA TYR A 13 -24.30 18.40 -26.00
C TYR A 13 -23.19 18.54 -27.04
N LEU A 14 -22.86 17.49 -27.80
CA LEU A 14 -21.83 17.60 -28.84
C LEU A 14 -22.26 18.54 -29.98
N ASN A 15 -23.56 18.76 -30.14
CA ASN A 15 -24.10 19.64 -31.18
C ASN A 15 -23.97 21.13 -30.87
N THR A 16 -23.70 21.51 -29.62
CA THR A 16 -23.57 22.91 -29.21
C THR A 16 -22.12 23.41 -29.27
N LEU A 17 -21.15 22.55 -29.55
CA LEU A 17 -19.73 22.92 -29.59
C LEU A 17 -19.38 23.67 -30.89
N GLU A 18 -18.80 24.87 -30.76
CA GLU A 18 -18.38 25.74 -31.88
C GLU A 18 -17.27 25.14 -32.73
N ARG A 19 -16.36 24.36 -32.12
CA ARG A 19 -15.28 23.65 -32.80
C ARG A 19 -15.45 22.16 -32.59
N ARG A 20 -15.69 21.44 -33.69
CA ARG A 20 -15.77 19.98 -33.69
C ARG A 20 -14.61 19.37 -34.46
N ALA A 21 -14.15 18.23 -33.97
CA ALA A 21 -13.19 17.41 -34.71
C ALA A 21 -13.82 16.94 -36.03
N THR A 22 -12.99 16.79 -37.05
CA THR A 22 -13.35 16.14 -38.32
C THR A 22 -12.41 14.94 -38.51
N PRO A 23 -12.91 13.70 -38.48
CA PRO A 23 -14.31 13.30 -38.37
C PRO A 23 -14.95 13.55 -36.99
N GLU A 24 -16.28 13.58 -36.94
CA GLU A 24 -17.04 13.84 -35.71
C GLU A 24 -16.77 12.79 -34.64
N VAL A 25 -16.49 13.24 -33.42
CA VAL A 25 -16.36 12.39 -32.25
C VAL A 25 -17.74 11.92 -31.80
N ARG A 26 -17.86 10.62 -31.48
CA ARG A 26 -19.06 10.04 -30.87
C ARG A 26 -18.67 9.34 -29.57
N VAL A 27 -19.45 9.57 -28.53
CA VAL A 27 -19.33 8.83 -27.27
C VAL A 27 -20.05 7.50 -27.43
N THR A 28 -19.41 6.40 -27.06
CA THR A 28 -20.02 5.07 -27.08
C THR A 28 -19.96 4.44 -25.69
N CYS A 29 -20.59 3.29 -25.50
CA CYS A 29 -20.50 2.54 -24.24
C CYS A 29 -19.05 2.24 -23.87
N ASP A 30 -18.20 2.00 -24.86
CA ASP A 30 -16.78 1.68 -24.68
C ASP A 30 -15.99 2.88 -24.13
N THR A 31 -16.44 4.11 -24.39
CA THR A 31 -15.82 5.32 -23.84
C THR A 31 -15.90 5.38 -22.31
N CYS A 32 -16.98 4.87 -21.72
CA CYS A 32 -17.19 4.93 -20.27
C CYS A 32 -16.87 3.60 -19.58
N HIS A 33 -17.21 2.48 -20.22
CA HIS A 33 -17.01 1.16 -19.64
C HIS A 33 -15.69 0.52 -20.07
N ALA A 34 -15.15 0.79 -21.26
CA ALA A 34 -13.97 0.09 -21.78
C ALA A 34 -14.07 -1.46 -21.60
N GLY A 35 -15.26 -2.03 -21.79
CA GLY A 35 -15.55 -3.46 -21.53
C GLY A 35 -15.73 -3.88 -20.06
N ARG A 36 -15.67 -2.95 -19.10
CA ARG A 36 -15.80 -3.21 -17.66
C ARG A 36 -17.22 -2.99 -17.14
N VAL A 37 -17.61 -3.76 -16.12
CA VAL A 37 -18.95 -3.67 -15.54
C VAL A 37 -19.15 -2.35 -14.79
N ASN A 38 -18.14 -1.94 -14.00
CA ASN A 38 -18.19 -0.70 -13.22
C ASN A 38 -17.32 0.40 -13.85
N PRO A 39 -17.89 1.49 -14.38
CA PRO A 39 -17.11 2.54 -15.03
C PRO A 39 -16.21 3.36 -14.08
N MET A 40 -16.30 3.16 -12.76
CA MET A 40 -15.45 3.80 -11.75
C MET A 40 -13.95 3.54 -11.98
N PRO A 41 -13.04 4.48 -11.68
CA PRO A 41 -11.60 4.23 -11.70
C PRO A 41 -11.20 3.09 -10.74
N LEU A 42 -10.15 2.34 -11.06
CA LEU A 42 -9.74 1.20 -10.24
C LEU A 42 -9.40 1.60 -8.80
N SER A 43 -8.68 2.70 -8.60
CA SER A 43 -8.33 3.18 -7.26
C SER A 43 -9.57 3.46 -6.40
N GLU A 44 -10.59 4.12 -6.97
CA GLU A 44 -11.83 4.44 -6.27
C GLU A 44 -12.68 3.19 -6.00
N LEU A 45 -12.69 2.24 -6.95
CA LEU A 45 -13.33 0.94 -6.75
C LEU A 45 -12.69 0.20 -5.56
N LEU A 46 -11.37 0.17 -5.49
CA LEU A 46 -10.64 -0.51 -4.41
C LEU A 46 -10.90 0.12 -3.04
N VAL A 47 -10.91 1.45 -2.97
CA VAL A 47 -11.25 2.17 -1.73
C VAL A 47 -12.70 1.93 -1.34
N THR A 48 -13.63 1.90 -2.32
CA THR A 48 -15.04 1.61 -2.05
C THR A 48 -15.22 0.20 -1.46
N GLU A 49 -14.55 -0.80 -2.03
CA GLU A 49 -14.63 -2.18 -1.51
C GLU A 49 -13.95 -2.32 -0.14
N TYR A 50 -12.88 -1.57 0.11
CA TYR A 50 -12.28 -1.47 1.44
C TYR A 50 -13.27 -0.87 2.46
N GLU A 51 -13.89 0.27 2.14
CA GLU A 51 -14.85 0.94 3.03
C GLU A 51 -16.09 0.08 3.31
N ASN A 52 -16.44 -0.84 2.42
CA ASN A 52 -17.54 -1.77 2.62
C ASN A 52 -17.20 -2.94 3.55
N ASP A 53 -15.92 -3.31 3.64
CA ASP A 53 -15.46 -4.47 4.40
C ASP A 53 -14.04 -4.20 4.95
N ASP A 54 -13.00 -4.73 4.30
CA ASP A 54 -11.63 -4.63 4.79
C ASP A 54 -10.56 -4.71 3.67
N LEU A 55 -9.29 -4.82 4.09
CA LEU A 55 -8.14 -5.00 3.19
C LEU A 55 -8.22 -6.29 2.36
N ASP A 56 -8.82 -7.36 2.87
CA ASP A 56 -8.98 -8.62 2.13
C ASP A 56 -9.98 -8.44 0.98
N ALA A 57 -11.07 -7.70 1.21
CA ALA A 57 -12.03 -7.35 0.16
C ALA A 57 -11.39 -6.50 -0.96
N LEU A 58 -10.60 -5.48 -0.58
CA LEU A 58 -9.79 -4.69 -1.52
C LEU A 58 -8.85 -5.58 -2.33
N THR A 59 -8.09 -6.44 -1.65
CA THR A 59 -7.09 -7.31 -2.27
C THR A 59 -7.72 -8.32 -3.24
N SER A 60 -8.83 -8.94 -2.83
CA SER A 60 -9.63 -9.85 -3.65
C SER A 60 -10.17 -9.14 -4.90
N THR A 61 -10.68 -7.92 -4.72
CA THR A 61 -11.18 -7.07 -5.81
C THR A 61 -10.07 -6.74 -6.81
N TYR A 62 -8.89 -6.32 -6.33
CA TYR A 62 -7.76 -6.02 -7.20
C TYR A 62 -7.34 -7.24 -8.02
N ARG A 63 -7.15 -8.39 -7.38
CA ARG A 63 -6.73 -9.64 -8.06
C ARG A 63 -7.77 -10.09 -9.07
N THR A 64 -9.06 -10.02 -8.73
CA THR A 64 -10.17 -10.36 -9.63
C THR A 64 -10.22 -9.41 -10.82
N ALA A 65 -10.13 -8.11 -10.58
CA ALA A 65 -10.11 -7.11 -11.63
C ALA A 65 -8.90 -7.31 -12.56
N ARG A 66 -7.70 -7.53 -12.00
CA ARG A 66 -6.48 -7.75 -12.78
C ARG A 66 -6.59 -9.00 -13.65
N SER A 67 -7.03 -10.12 -13.08
CA SER A 67 -7.26 -11.37 -13.82
C SER A 67 -8.17 -11.16 -15.03
N ARG A 68 -9.26 -10.40 -14.85
CA ARG A 68 -10.27 -10.20 -15.89
C ARG A 68 -9.92 -9.11 -16.91
N TYR A 69 -9.24 -8.06 -16.50
CA TYR A 69 -9.18 -6.79 -17.24
C TYR A 69 -7.77 -6.28 -17.57
N PHE A 70 -6.71 -6.96 -17.11
CA PHE A 70 -5.34 -6.51 -17.36
C PHE A 70 -5.00 -6.54 -18.85
N ALA A 71 -5.28 -7.64 -19.55
CA ALA A 71 -4.97 -7.78 -20.98
C ALA A 71 -5.77 -6.84 -21.88
N SER A 72 -7.00 -6.49 -21.48
CA SER A 72 -7.85 -5.55 -22.22
C SER A 72 -7.56 -4.09 -21.89
N ASN A 73 -6.63 -3.81 -20.96
CA ASN A 73 -6.31 -2.47 -20.48
C ASN A 73 -7.55 -1.66 -20.04
N ALA A 74 -8.52 -2.33 -19.41
CA ALA A 74 -9.79 -1.69 -19.04
C ALA A 74 -9.72 -0.91 -17.71
N TYR A 75 -8.66 -1.14 -16.92
CA TYR A 75 -8.31 -0.39 -15.72
C TYR A 75 -6.82 -0.05 -15.74
N ASP A 76 -6.44 1.01 -15.03
CA ASP A 76 -5.04 1.32 -14.79
C ASP A 76 -4.50 0.46 -13.65
N PHE A 77 -3.68 -0.52 -14.00
CA PHE A 77 -3.03 -1.41 -13.05
C PHE A 77 -1.60 -0.99 -12.69
N ARG A 78 -1.13 0.18 -13.11
CA ARG A 78 0.23 0.65 -12.82
C ARG A 78 0.48 0.79 -11.32
N VAL A 79 1.76 0.82 -10.96
CA VAL A 79 2.27 1.04 -9.59
C VAL A 79 1.56 2.20 -8.89
N ASP A 80 1.29 3.29 -9.62
CA ASP A 80 0.68 4.51 -9.08
C ASP A 80 -0.74 4.29 -8.55
N THR A 81 -1.50 3.32 -9.08
CA THR A 81 -2.87 3.04 -8.66
C THR A 81 -2.91 2.56 -7.21
N LEU A 82 -2.11 1.56 -6.86
CA LEU A 82 -2.06 1.03 -5.48
C LEU A 82 -1.35 1.98 -4.51
N ILE A 83 -0.41 2.81 -4.98
CA ILE A 83 0.15 3.91 -4.17
C ILE A 83 -0.95 4.93 -3.83
N GLY A 84 -1.79 5.30 -4.80
CA GLY A 84 -2.92 6.20 -4.56
C GLY A 84 -3.90 5.65 -3.54
N VAL A 85 -4.18 4.34 -3.60
CA VAL A 85 -5.01 3.65 -2.59
C VAL A 85 -4.34 3.66 -1.22
N ALA A 86 -3.07 3.32 -1.12
CA ALA A 86 -2.34 3.35 0.15
C ALA A 86 -2.33 4.75 0.78
N ASN A 87 -2.09 5.80 0.00
CA ASN A 87 -2.17 7.19 0.49
C ASN A 87 -3.56 7.53 1.02
N ARG A 88 -4.62 7.04 0.36
CA ARG A 88 -5.99 7.24 0.84
C ARG A 88 -6.23 6.54 2.18
N LEU A 89 -5.70 5.33 2.36
CA LEU A 89 -5.75 4.60 3.63
C LEU A 89 -4.99 5.35 4.74
N VAL A 90 -3.81 5.92 4.43
CA VAL A 90 -3.08 6.81 5.35
C VAL A 90 -3.91 8.02 5.76
N ASP A 91 -4.58 8.68 4.82
CA ASP A 91 -5.45 9.83 5.10
C ASP A 91 -6.65 9.46 6.01
N MET A 92 -7.04 8.18 6.00
CA MET A 92 -8.09 7.64 6.89
C MET A 92 -7.55 7.20 8.25
N GLY A 93 -6.23 7.19 8.44
CA GLY A 93 -5.56 6.73 9.67
C GLY A 93 -5.24 5.23 9.69
N GLU A 94 -5.51 4.52 8.59
CA GLU A 94 -5.41 3.07 8.48
C GLU A 94 -4.01 2.66 8.02
N LEU A 95 -3.00 2.89 8.88
CA LEU A 95 -1.58 2.71 8.54
C LEU A 95 -1.21 1.25 8.24
N ASP A 96 -1.79 0.30 8.96
CA ASP A 96 -1.56 -1.14 8.74
C ASP A 96 -2.08 -1.58 7.37
N ASP A 97 -3.30 -1.16 7.01
CA ASP A 97 -3.90 -1.48 5.73
C ASP A 97 -3.23 -0.73 4.57
N ALA A 98 -2.75 0.50 4.81
CA ALA A 98 -1.91 1.21 3.86
C ALA A 98 -0.64 0.44 3.51
N ALA A 99 0.02 -0.17 4.52
CA ALA A 99 1.17 -1.03 4.29
C ALA A 99 0.75 -2.28 3.49
N GLY A 100 -0.41 -2.86 3.79
CA GLY A 100 -0.99 -3.98 3.04
C GLY A 100 -1.23 -3.65 1.56
N ALA A 101 -1.72 -2.45 1.24
CA ALA A 101 -1.88 -1.99 -0.15
C ALA A 101 -0.52 -1.85 -0.88
N HIS A 102 0.55 -1.45 -0.16
CA HIS A 102 1.91 -1.45 -0.72
C HIS A 102 2.47 -2.87 -0.90
N GLU A 103 2.20 -3.80 0.02
CA GLU A 103 2.57 -5.21 -0.13
C GLU A 103 1.94 -5.83 -1.36
N LEU A 104 0.65 -5.56 -1.59
CA LEU A 104 -0.04 -5.97 -2.80
C LEU A 104 0.61 -5.38 -4.06
N ASN A 105 1.16 -4.17 -3.98
CA ASN A 105 1.86 -3.55 -5.11
C ASN A 105 3.18 -4.30 -5.41
N VAL A 106 3.96 -4.60 -4.38
CA VAL A 106 5.22 -5.35 -4.48
C VAL A 106 5.01 -6.77 -5.02
N GLU A 107 3.85 -7.39 -4.79
CA GLU A 107 3.49 -8.68 -5.41
C GLU A 107 3.56 -8.64 -6.95
N PHE A 108 3.20 -7.51 -7.57
CA PHE A 108 3.11 -7.38 -9.03
C PHE A 108 4.23 -6.55 -9.65
N TYR A 109 4.97 -5.78 -8.85
CA TYR A 109 5.92 -4.80 -9.34
C TYR A 109 7.19 -4.76 -8.48
N ASP A 110 8.34 -4.99 -9.12
CA ASP A 110 9.65 -4.65 -8.56
C ASP A 110 9.96 -3.16 -8.82
N ASP A 111 9.27 -2.27 -8.09
CA ASP A 111 9.39 -0.81 -8.23
C ASP A 111 9.83 -0.17 -6.90
N ALA A 112 10.83 0.70 -6.95
CA ALA A 112 11.38 1.36 -5.77
C ALA A 112 10.35 2.22 -5.00
N ARG A 113 9.31 2.73 -5.67
CA ARG A 113 8.24 3.53 -5.05
C ARG A 113 7.28 2.64 -4.27
N ALA A 114 6.94 1.46 -4.81
CA ALA A 114 6.12 0.48 -4.10
C ALA A 114 6.84 -0.01 -2.84
N ASN A 115 8.11 -0.41 -2.99
CA ASN A 115 8.96 -0.84 -1.87
C ASN A 115 9.23 0.29 -0.86
N GLY A 116 9.51 1.50 -1.34
CA GLY A 116 9.81 2.65 -0.48
C GLY A 116 8.64 3.03 0.43
N GLY A 117 7.42 3.05 -0.10
CA GLY A 117 6.22 3.31 0.71
C GLY A 117 5.98 2.22 1.76
N LEU A 118 6.17 0.94 1.40
CA LEU A 118 6.08 -0.16 2.36
C LEU A 118 7.09 -0.01 3.50
N ILE A 119 8.37 0.21 3.17
CA ILE A 119 9.44 0.38 4.16
C ILE A 119 9.14 1.54 5.09
N GLN A 120 8.67 2.67 4.54
CA GLN A 120 8.32 3.85 5.31
C GLN A 120 7.20 3.55 6.32
N LEU A 121 6.11 2.91 5.89
CA LEU A 121 4.97 2.61 6.77
C LEU A 121 5.35 1.59 7.86
N ARG A 122 6.11 0.55 7.51
CA ARG A 122 6.62 -0.41 8.50
C ARG A 122 7.55 0.25 9.53
N MET A 123 8.35 1.25 9.11
CA MET A 123 9.17 2.03 10.04
C MET A 123 8.31 2.86 11.01
N VAL A 124 7.24 3.49 10.52
CA VAL A 124 6.31 4.25 11.38
C VAL A 124 5.66 3.34 12.41
N GLN A 125 5.14 2.19 12.00
CA GLN A 125 4.52 1.20 12.89
C GLN A 125 5.49 0.70 13.97
N ALA A 126 6.76 0.44 13.61
CA ALA A 126 7.77 0.03 14.57
C ALA A 126 8.02 1.10 15.65
N LEU A 127 8.08 2.38 15.24
CA LEU A 127 8.26 3.49 16.17
C LEU A 127 7.04 3.68 17.09
N GLU A 128 5.83 3.47 16.58
CA GLU A 128 4.60 3.52 17.38
C GLU A 128 4.54 2.38 18.41
N ALA A 129 4.97 1.18 18.03
CA ALA A 129 5.05 0.03 18.93
C ALA A 129 6.03 0.29 20.10
N ASP A 130 7.22 0.84 19.80
CA ASP A 130 8.23 1.18 20.82
C ASP A 130 7.74 2.31 21.74
N GLY A 131 7.07 3.33 21.17
CA GLY A 131 6.48 4.43 21.93
C GLY A 131 5.33 3.98 22.86
N ALA A 132 4.53 3.01 22.42
CA ALA A 132 3.45 2.44 23.21
C ALA A 132 3.98 1.70 24.45
N ASP A 133 5.12 1.01 24.36
CA ASP A 133 5.76 0.32 25.48
C ASP A 133 6.28 1.32 26.54
N HIS A 134 6.90 2.41 26.10
CA HIS A 134 7.36 3.47 27.00
C HIS A 134 6.23 4.18 27.76
N SER A 135 5.00 4.23 27.20
CA SER A 135 3.83 4.82 27.87
C SER A 135 3.26 3.95 29.01
N LYS A 136 3.45 2.62 28.93
CA LYS A 136 3.00 1.65 29.96
C LYS A 136 4.03 1.40 31.05
N SER A 137 5.31 1.75 30.81
CA SER A 137 6.32 1.77 31.87
C SER A 137 6.09 3.01 32.76
N GLY A 138 5.32 2.85 33.83
CA GLY A 138 5.19 3.86 34.86
C GLY A 138 6.58 4.28 35.35
N ARG A 139 7.01 5.51 35.03
CA ARG A 139 8.25 6.06 35.59
C ARG A 139 8.10 6.12 37.11
N PRO A 140 8.93 5.44 37.92
CA PRO A 140 9.00 5.78 39.33
C PRO A 140 9.55 7.19 39.42
N ASN A 141 8.69 8.11 39.87
CA ASN A 141 9.08 9.47 40.19
C ASN A 141 9.97 9.44 41.44
N SER A 142 11.27 9.33 41.22
CA SER A 142 12.28 9.60 42.25
C SER A 142 13.61 9.84 41.55
N LEU A 143 13.93 11.12 41.36
CA LEU A 143 15.32 11.56 41.22
C LEU A 143 16.05 11.15 42.51
N PRO A 144 17.11 10.32 42.47
CA PRO A 144 17.99 10.22 43.61
C PRO A 144 18.87 11.47 43.65
N ALA A 145 18.90 12.09 44.83
CA ALA A 145 19.76 13.20 45.16
C ALA A 145 21.22 12.88 44.81
N VAL A 146 21.88 13.83 44.16
CA VAL A 146 23.31 13.81 43.87
C VAL A 146 24.05 13.78 45.21
N SER A 147 24.73 12.68 45.52
CA SER A 147 25.77 12.67 46.55
C SER A 147 27.08 12.20 45.94
N SER A 148 28.03 13.13 45.97
CA SER A 148 29.43 12.96 45.62
C SER A 148 30.09 11.92 46.52
N SER A 149 30.70 10.90 45.92
CA SER A 149 31.89 10.25 46.49
C SER A 149 32.74 9.62 45.39
N ALA A 150 34.01 9.98 45.43
CA ALA A 150 35.07 9.56 44.55
C ALA A 150 35.58 8.13 44.86
N ARG A 151 36.37 7.59 43.91
CA ARG A 151 37.19 6.35 43.94
C ARG A 151 36.41 5.06 43.67
N THR A 152 36.88 4.11 42.85
CA THR A 152 38.22 3.80 42.32
C THR A 152 38.08 2.92 41.08
N ARG A 153 39.03 3.02 40.15
CA ARG A 153 39.20 2.09 39.03
C ARG A 153 39.49 0.67 39.55
N SER A 154 38.85 -0.33 38.97
CA SER A 154 39.33 -1.71 38.97
C SER A 154 39.04 -2.32 37.60
N SER A 155 40.12 -2.60 36.88
CA SER A 155 40.14 -3.35 35.64
C SER A 155 39.67 -4.77 35.88
N SER A 156 38.86 -5.32 34.98
CA SER A 156 38.74 -6.77 34.85
C SER A 156 38.70 -7.15 33.38
N THR A 157 39.45 -8.22 33.14
CA THR A 157 40.02 -8.72 31.90
C THR A 157 39.00 -9.31 30.94
N VAL A 158 39.34 -9.14 29.66
CA VAL A 158 38.89 -9.92 28.51
C VAL A 158 38.78 -11.42 28.83
N SER A 159 37.69 -12.05 28.40
CA SER A 159 37.67 -13.49 28.10
C SER A 159 36.85 -13.72 26.85
N ILE A 160 37.58 -13.98 25.76
CA ILE A 160 37.09 -14.48 24.48
C ILE A 160 36.88 -15.98 24.67
N ALA A 161 35.63 -16.44 24.58
CA ALA A 161 35.34 -17.86 24.37
C ALA A 161 35.14 -18.10 22.87
N ARG A 162 36.18 -18.63 22.24
CA ARG A 162 36.09 -19.36 20.97
C ARG A 162 35.86 -20.84 21.29
N SER A 163 34.76 -21.38 20.81
CA SER A 163 34.61 -22.79 20.41
C SER A 163 33.71 -22.78 19.18
N GLY A 164 34.10 -23.16 17.98
CA GLY A 164 35.15 -24.08 17.59
C GLY A 164 34.50 -25.27 16.89
N CYS A 165 34.55 -25.24 15.55
CA CYS A 165 34.49 -26.37 14.62
C CYS A 165 33.22 -27.23 14.58
N SER A 166 32.87 -27.90 13.48
CA SER A 166 33.12 -27.81 12.05
C SER A 166 32.39 -29.04 11.48
N ASP A 167 32.00 -28.97 10.21
CA ASP A 167 31.77 -30.09 9.30
C ASP A 167 30.44 -30.87 9.47
N ALA A 168 29.82 -31.43 8.44
CA ALA A 168 29.84 -31.26 6.99
C ALA A 168 28.73 -32.20 6.45
N ILE A 169 28.01 -31.76 5.42
CA ILE A 169 27.73 -32.47 4.16
C ILE A 169 27.31 -33.96 4.23
N SER A 170 26.10 -34.26 3.76
CA SER A 170 25.77 -35.22 2.68
C SER A 170 24.23 -35.27 2.49
N VAL A 171 23.65 -34.87 1.34
CA VAL A 171 23.60 -35.53 0.01
C VAL A 171 22.56 -36.67 -0.05
N LEU A 172 21.46 -36.38 -0.77
CA LEU A 172 20.73 -37.16 -1.80
C LEU A 172 20.23 -38.62 -1.55
N MET A 173 19.04 -38.83 -2.12
CA MET A 173 18.38 -40.07 -2.57
C MET A 173 17.61 -40.89 -1.52
N SER A 174 16.27 -40.81 -1.56
CA SER A 174 15.40 -41.77 -2.27
C SER A 174 13.96 -41.26 -2.33
#